data_AF-A0A7M4E1P9-F1
#
_entry.id   AF-A0A7M4E1P9-F1
#
_cell.length_a   1.000
_cell.length_b   1.000
_cell.length_c   1.000
_cell.angle_alpha   90.00
_cell.angle_beta   90.00
_cell.angle_gamma   90.00
#
_symmetry.space_group_name_H-M   'P 1'
#
loop_
_entity.id
_entity.type
_entity.pdbx_description
1 polymer ?
#
loop_
_entity_poly.entity_id
_entity_poly.type
_entity_poly.pdbx_seq_one_letter_code
_entity_poly.pdbx_strand_id
1 'polypeptide(L)'
;MGHGGVRRGIPGIQERTLVAVKPDGVQRRLVGDVIKRFERRGFKLVGMKLLQVWEGFNVVRTSRAMVGDTNSTEAKPGTIRGDFSVHVSRNVIHASDSVETAQREISLWFHSSELVDWECCDHNITYQL
;
A
#
# COMPACT_ATOMS: atom_id res chain seq x y z
N MET A 1 -2.04 -17.69 10.80
CA MET A 1 -1.23 -18.54 9.92
C MET A 1 0.24 -18.13 10.03
N GLY A 2 1.10 -19.07 10.39
CA GLY A 2 2.57 -19.03 10.24
C GLY A 2 3.35 -17.88 10.89
N HIS A 3 3.69 -17.99 12.18
CA HIS A 3 4.87 -17.29 12.72
C HIS A 3 6.14 -17.96 12.18
N GLY A 4 6.46 -17.68 10.92
CA GLY A 4 7.76 -18.01 10.34
C GLY A 4 8.85 -17.23 11.07
N GLY A 5 9.87 -17.95 11.55
CA GLY A 5 10.94 -17.41 12.40
C GLY A 5 11.50 -16.08 11.89
N VAL A 6 11.45 -15.07 12.75
CA VAL A 6 12.06 -13.77 12.52
C VAL A 6 13.53 -14.00 12.22
N ARG A 7 13.96 -13.70 10.98
CA ARG A 7 15.39 -13.73 10.62
C ARG A 7 16.15 -12.84 11.60
N ARG A 8 17.24 -13.38 12.17
CA ARG A 8 18.08 -12.70 13.17
C ARG A 8 18.45 -11.30 12.66
N GLY A 9 18.24 -10.29 13.52
CA GLY A 9 18.62 -8.91 13.25
C GLY A 9 20.13 -8.75 13.06
N ILE A 10 20.57 -7.51 12.80
CA ILE A 10 22.01 -7.18 12.75
C ILE A 10 22.64 -7.57 14.10
N PRO A 11 23.69 -8.41 14.13
CA PRO A 11 24.33 -8.83 15.38
C PRO A 11 24.72 -7.61 16.23
N GLY A 12 24.29 -7.60 17.50
CA GLY A 12 24.57 -6.49 18.43
C GLY A 12 23.50 -5.39 18.51
N ILE A 13 22.54 -5.33 17.57
CA ILE A 13 21.42 -4.37 17.64
C ILE A 13 20.17 -5.08 18.19
N GLN A 14 19.76 -4.71 19.41
CA GLN A 14 18.63 -5.32 20.11
C GLN A 14 17.35 -4.49 20.07
N GLU A 15 17.46 -3.17 19.94
CA GLU A 15 16.31 -2.27 20.07
C GLU A 15 15.52 -2.12 18.76
N ARG A 16 14.19 -2.11 18.89
CA ARG A 16 13.22 -1.84 17.81
C ARG A 16 12.13 -0.94 18.35
N THR A 17 11.64 -0.03 17.52
CA THR A 17 10.52 0.84 17.86
C THR A 17 9.50 0.92 16.73
N LEU A 18 8.27 1.28 17.07
CA LEU A 18 7.20 1.55 16.12
C LEU A 18 7.08 3.07 15.94
N VAL A 19 7.05 3.52 14.70
CA VAL A 19 6.80 4.92 14.34
C VAL A 19 5.53 4.98 13.50
N ALA A 20 4.57 5.78 13.93
CA ALA A 20 3.32 5.99 13.21
C ALA A 20 3.26 7.42 12.65
N VAL A 21 2.96 7.54 11.37
CA VAL A 21 2.56 8.83 10.77
C VAL A 21 1.08 9.02 11.08
N LYS A 22 0.76 10.06 11.85
CA LYS A 22 -0.63 10.40 12.23
C LYS A 22 -1.44 10.88 11.00
N PRO A 23 -2.79 10.88 11.08
CA PRO A 23 -3.64 11.25 9.94
C PRO A 23 -3.30 12.59 9.27
N ASP A 24 -2.96 13.62 10.05
CA ASP A 24 -2.54 14.93 9.56
C ASP A 24 -1.23 14.87 8.73
N GLY A 25 -0.29 14.02 9.14
CA GLY A 25 0.95 13.78 8.40
C GLY A 25 0.70 13.07 7.06
N VAL A 26 -0.27 12.15 7.03
CA VAL A 26 -0.71 11.48 5.79
C VAL A 26 -1.39 12.47 4.84
N GLN A 27 -2.36 13.25 5.34
CA GLN A 27 -3.08 14.27 4.56
C GLN A 27 -2.14 15.32 3.95
N ARG A 28 -1.06 15.67 4.65
CA ARG A 28 -0.02 16.60 4.18
C ARG A 28 1.02 15.95 3.28
N ARG A 29 0.84 14.68 2.88
CA ARG A 29 1.74 13.90 2.00
C ARG A 29 3.16 13.72 2.55
N LEU A 30 3.32 13.65 3.87
CA LEU A 30 4.64 13.59 4.54
C LEU A 30 5.18 12.17 4.77
N VAL A 31 4.44 11.12 4.38
CA VAL A 31 4.83 9.71 4.64
C VAL A 31 6.23 9.40 4.08
N GLY A 32 6.48 9.77 2.82
CA GLY A 32 7.78 9.55 2.18
C GLY A 32 8.91 10.33 2.85
N ASP A 33 8.66 11.58 3.25
CA ASP A 33 9.65 12.42 3.93
C ASP A 33 10.02 11.88 5.32
N VAL A 34 9.04 11.35 6.07
CA VAL A 34 9.29 10.71 7.36
C VAL A 34 10.17 9.47 7.17
N ILE A 35 9.80 8.54 6.28
CA ILE A 35 10.60 7.34 6.00
C ILE A 35 12.02 7.72 5.58
N LYS A 36 12.14 8.65 4.62
CA LYS A 36 13.42 9.15 4.11
C LYS A 36 14.30 9.73 5.21
N ARG A 37 13.74 10.41 6.21
CA ARG A 37 14.50 10.93 7.36
C ARG A 37 15.05 9.82 8.25
N PHE A 38 14.26 8.78 8.54
CA PHE A 38 14.72 7.64 9.33
C PHE A 38 15.83 6.86 8.61
N GLU A 39 15.66 6.60 7.32
CA GLU A 39 16.67 5.91 6.50
C GLU A 39 17.97 6.73 6.41
N ARG A 40 17.88 8.05 6.15
CA ARG A 40 19.04 8.95 6.11
C ARG A 40 19.77 9.06 7.45
N ARG A 41 19.07 8.87 8.58
CA ARG A 41 19.68 8.85 9.91
C ARG A 41 20.52 7.59 10.14
N GLY A 42 20.33 6.55 9.33
CA GLY A 42 21.00 5.25 9.42
C GLY A 42 20.13 4.15 10.04
N PHE A 43 18.84 4.41 10.29
CA PHE A 43 17.94 3.38 10.81
C PHE A 43 17.44 2.48 9.69
N LYS A 44 17.32 1.19 9.99
CA LYS A 44 16.81 0.19 9.04
C LYS A 44 15.30 0.03 9.18
N LEU A 45 14.56 0.29 8.10
CA LEU A 45 13.15 -0.11 8.03
C LEU A 45 13.06 -1.63 7.86
N VAL A 46 12.65 -2.33 8.93
CA VAL A 46 12.59 -3.81 8.96
C VAL A 46 11.18 -4.37 8.76
N GLY A 47 10.17 -3.51 8.77
CA GLY A 47 8.79 -3.88 8.54
C GLY A 47 7.93 -2.62 8.37
N MET A 48 7.03 -2.66 7.40
CA MET A 48 6.02 -1.63 7.16
C MET A 48 4.77 -2.32 6.66
N LYS A 49 3.61 -1.89 7.13
CA LYS A 49 2.32 -2.32 6.62
C LYS A 49 1.60 -1.07 6.10
N LEU A 50 1.49 -0.97 4.78
CA LEU A 50 0.75 0.11 4.12
C LEU A 50 -0.52 -0.51 3.53
N LEU A 51 -1.66 -0.18 4.13
CA LEU A 51 -2.98 -0.55 3.65
C LEU A 51 -3.68 0.72 3.20
N GLN A 52 -4.39 0.68 2.08
CA GLN A 52 -5.06 1.83 1.49
C GLN A 52 -6.43 1.41 0.98
N VAL A 53 -7.42 2.29 1.14
CA VAL A 53 -8.74 2.17 0.53
C VAL A 53 -8.85 3.28 -0.49
N TRP A 54 -9.16 2.93 -1.73
CA TRP A 54 -9.34 3.86 -2.84
C TRP A 54 -10.80 3.88 -3.25
N GLU A 55 -11.34 5.08 -3.45
CA GLU A 55 -12.69 5.29 -3.95
C GLU A 55 -12.65 5.90 -5.35
N GLY A 56 -13.58 5.50 -6.21
CA GLY A 56 -13.72 6.07 -7.56
C GLY A 56 -14.48 5.14 -8.51
N PHE A 57 -14.81 5.67 -9.69
CA PHE A 57 -15.55 4.92 -10.71
C PHE A 57 -14.76 3.70 -11.20
N ASN A 58 -15.36 2.51 -11.08
CA ASN A 58 -14.75 1.22 -11.45
C ASN A 58 -13.38 0.95 -10.78
N VAL A 59 -13.11 1.53 -9.61
CA VAL A 59 -11.79 1.51 -8.97
C VAL A 59 -11.20 0.10 -8.79
N VAL A 60 -12.02 -0.91 -8.47
CA VAL A 60 -11.55 -2.31 -8.37
C VAL A 60 -11.00 -2.81 -9.70
N ARG A 61 -11.76 -2.65 -10.79
CA ARG A 61 -11.34 -3.08 -12.12
C ARG A 61 -10.14 -2.28 -12.63
N THR A 62 -10.19 -0.96 -12.49
CA THR A 62 -9.14 -0.05 -12.97
C THR A 62 -7.84 -0.25 -12.19
N SER A 63 -7.91 -0.42 -10.87
CA SER A 63 -6.72 -0.73 -10.05
C SER A 63 -6.10 -2.08 -10.41
N ARG A 64 -6.89 -3.12 -10.67
CA ARG A 64 -6.38 -4.40 -11.18
C ARG A 64 -5.65 -4.24 -12.52
N ALA A 65 -6.19 -3.44 -13.43
CA ALA A 65 -5.54 -3.15 -14.70
C ALA A 65 -4.22 -2.38 -14.53
N MET A 66 -4.18 -1.38 -13.64
CA MET A 66 -2.95 -0.63 -13.32
C MET A 66 -1.87 -1.49 -12.63
N VAL A 67 -2.29 -2.38 -11.73
CA VAL A 67 -1.38 -3.30 -11.05
C VAL A 67 -0.74 -4.30 -12.01
N GLY A 68 -1.50 -4.80 -12.98
CA GLY A 68 -1.04 -5.80 -13.94
C GLY A 68 -1.21 -7.24 -13.45
N ASP A 69 -0.85 -8.19 -14.32
CA ASP A 69 -1.04 -9.63 -14.07
C ASP A 69 -0.35 -10.10 -12.78
N THR A 70 -0.91 -11.11 -12.12
CA THR A 70 -0.32 -11.69 -10.91
C THR A 70 1.03 -12.34 -11.18
N ASN A 71 1.19 -12.96 -12.35
CA ASN A 71 2.48 -13.39 -12.85
C ASN A 71 3.20 -12.22 -13.51
N SER A 72 4.29 -11.77 -12.90
CA SER A 72 5.13 -10.67 -13.38
C SER A 72 5.62 -10.85 -14.81
N THR A 73 5.80 -12.08 -15.29
CA THR A 73 6.25 -12.34 -16.67
C THR A 73 5.18 -12.03 -17.72
N GLU A 74 3.91 -12.06 -17.32
CA GLU A 74 2.76 -11.75 -18.18
C GLU A 74 2.26 -10.31 -18.00
N ALA A 75 2.79 -9.59 -17.00
CA ALA A 75 2.41 -8.21 -16.72
C ALA A 75 2.99 -7.28 -17.80
N LYS A 76 2.12 -6.44 -18.39
CA LYS A 76 2.51 -5.55 -19.48
C LYS A 76 3.38 -4.39 -18.97
N PRO A 77 4.35 -3.91 -19.76
CA PRO A 77 5.07 -2.66 -19.47
C PRO A 77 4.10 -1.50 -19.22
N GLY A 78 4.43 -0.64 -18.25
CA GLY A 78 3.57 0.45 -17.77
C GLY A 78 2.58 0.05 -16.67
N THR A 79 2.48 -1.24 -16.33
CA THR A 79 1.80 -1.70 -15.11
C THR A 79 2.78 -1.78 -13.96
N ILE A 80 2.29 -1.65 -12.72
CA ILE A 80 3.15 -1.69 -11.53
C ILE A 80 3.99 -2.98 -11.48
N ARG A 81 3.37 -4.13 -11.79
CA ARG A 81 4.09 -5.41 -11.80
C ARG A 81 5.00 -5.58 -13.00
N GLY A 82 4.61 -5.11 -14.18
CA GLY A 82 5.46 -5.15 -15.37
C GLY A 82 6.75 -4.33 -15.20
N ASP A 83 6.66 -3.21 -14.49
CA ASP A 83 7.79 -2.29 -14.34
C ASP A 83 8.68 -2.63 -13.12
N PHE A 84 8.10 -3.14 -12.02
CA PHE A 84 8.80 -3.26 -10.74
C PHE A 84 8.95 -4.68 -10.20
N SER A 85 8.41 -5.70 -10.86
CA SER A 85 8.46 -7.08 -10.39
C SER A 85 8.98 -8.06 -11.44
N VAL A 86 9.64 -9.13 -10.99
CA VAL A 86 10.27 -10.13 -11.88
C VAL A 86 9.70 -11.54 -11.68
N HIS A 87 9.10 -11.82 -10.52
CA HIS A 87 8.65 -13.16 -10.16
C HIS A 87 7.35 -13.13 -9.34
N VAL A 88 6.46 -14.09 -9.58
CA VAL A 88 5.12 -14.20 -8.97
C VAL A 88 5.15 -14.18 -7.43
N SER A 89 6.17 -14.77 -6.80
CA SER A 89 6.29 -14.79 -5.33
C SER A 89 6.74 -13.45 -4.72
N ARG A 90 7.14 -12.48 -5.55
CA ARG A 90 7.61 -11.15 -5.14
C ARG A 90 7.03 -10.09 -6.09
N ASN A 91 5.72 -10.12 -6.27
CA ASN A 91 4.99 -9.30 -7.24
C ASN A 91 4.59 -7.91 -6.73
N VAL A 92 5.35 -7.37 -5.76
CA VAL A 92 5.34 -5.96 -5.29
C VAL A 92 4.07 -5.48 -4.57
N ILE A 93 2.88 -5.76 -5.08
CA ILE A 93 1.61 -5.15 -4.62
C ILE A 93 0.44 -6.15 -4.69
N HIS A 94 -0.55 -5.95 -3.82
CA HIS A 94 -1.86 -6.62 -3.82
C HIS A 94 -2.97 -5.64 -4.19
N ALA A 95 -3.97 -6.12 -4.92
CA ALA A 95 -5.21 -5.39 -5.19
C ALA A 95 -6.36 -6.39 -5.33
N SER A 96 -7.50 -6.06 -4.72
CA SER A 96 -8.72 -6.86 -4.72
C SER A 96 -9.19 -7.18 -6.14
N ASP A 97 -9.68 -8.40 -6.36
CA ASP A 97 -10.06 -8.90 -7.68
C ASP A 97 -11.54 -8.67 -8.05
N SER A 98 -12.37 -8.37 -7.06
CA SER A 98 -13.82 -8.18 -7.18
C SER A 98 -14.32 -7.21 -6.11
N VAL A 99 -15.53 -6.68 -6.31
CA VAL A 99 -16.15 -5.74 -5.37
C VAL A 99 -16.42 -6.42 -4.03
N GLU A 100 -16.86 -7.67 -4.08
CA GLU A 100 -17.17 -8.50 -2.91
C GLU A 100 -15.90 -8.79 -2.09
N THR A 101 -14.79 -9.16 -2.75
CA THR A 101 -13.50 -9.32 -2.08
C THR A 101 -13.03 -7.99 -1.49
N ALA A 102 -13.15 -6.87 -2.22
CA ALA A 102 -12.73 -5.56 -1.73
C ALA A 102 -13.48 -5.17 -0.44
N GLN A 103 -14.80 -5.31 -0.41
CA GLN A 103 -15.62 -5.02 0.78
C GLN A 103 -15.19 -5.87 1.99
N ARG A 104 -14.94 -7.16 1.77
CA ARG A 104 -14.46 -8.07 2.82
C ARG A 104 -13.07 -7.68 3.33
N GLU A 105 -12.14 -7.38 2.41
CA GLU A 105 -10.78 -6.98 2.76
C GLU A 105 -10.76 -5.66 3.52
N ILE A 106 -11.53 -4.66 3.08
CA ILE A 106 -11.67 -3.37 3.78
C ILE A 106 -12.17 -3.60 5.20
N SER A 107 -13.25 -4.38 5.36
CA SER A 107 -13.85 -4.67 6.67
C SER A 107 -12.92 -5.48 7.59
N LEU A 108 -12.01 -6.28 7.02
CA LEU A 108 -11.02 -7.04 7.77
C LEU A 108 -9.88 -6.15 8.29
N TRP A 109 -9.51 -5.12 7.52
CA TRP A 109 -8.31 -4.34 7.76
C TRP A 109 -8.54 -2.96 8.37
N PHE A 110 -9.75 -2.41 8.25
CA PHE A 110 -10.09 -1.07 8.69
C PHE A 110 -11.38 -1.05 9.51
N HIS A 111 -11.38 -0.26 10.57
CA HIS A 111 -12.59 0.19 11.23
C HIS A 111 -13.20 1.38 10.45
N SER A 112 -14.52 1.55 10.50
CA SER A 112 -15.19 2.64 9.76
C SER A 112 -14.68 4.04 10.14
N SER A 113 -14.26 4.21 11.41
CA SER A 113 -13.67 5.45 11.93
C SER A 113 -12.28 5.79 11.36
N GLU A 114 -11.63 4.84 10.69
CA GLU A 114 -10.34 5.04 10.02
C GLU A 114 -10.50 5.48 8.56
N LEU A 115 -11.73 5.35 8.02
CA LEU A 115 -12.06 5.78 6.66
C LEU A 115 -12.46 7.25 6.70
N VAL A 116 -11.79 8.07 5.90
CA VAL A 116 -12.04 9.50 5.81
C VAL A 116 -12.83 9.78 4.55
N ASP A 117 -14.04 10.31 4.73
CA ASP A 117 -14.84 10.86 3.65
C ASP A 117 -14.48 12.34 3.44
N TRP A 118 -14.03 12.69 2.25
CA TRP A 118 -13.65 14.05 1.89
C TRP A 118 -13.90 14.28 0.40
N GLU A 119 -14.39 15.48 0.06
CA GLU A 119 -14.64 15.84 -1.33
C GLU A 119 -13.33 16.27 -2.00
N CYS A 120 -12.95 15.57 -3.07
CA CYS A 120 -11.76 15.95 -3.82
C CYS A 120 -11.98 17.28 -4.54
N CYS A 121 -10.98 18.17 -4.52
CA CYS A 121 -11.11 19.51 -5.11
C CYS A 121 -11.41 19.50 -6.62
N ASP A 122 -11.12 18.39 -7.30
CA ASP A 122 -11.36 18.15 -8.71
C ASP A 122 -12.57 17.24 -8.99
N HIS A 123 -13.37 16.88 -7.97
CA HIS A 123 -14.48 15.94 -8.11
C HIS A 123 -15.43 16.36 -9.24
N ASN A 124 -15.80 17.65 -9.27
CA ASN A 124 -16.67 18.21 -10.30
C ASN A 124 -16.04 18.13 -11.70
N ILE A 125 -14.73 18.33 -11.84
CA ILE A 125 -14.05 18.27 -13.14
C ILE A 125 -13.90 16.81 -13.61
N THR A 126 -13.77 15.87 -12.68
CA THR A 126 -13.43 14.47 -12.96
C THR A 126 -14.68 13.60 -13.19
N TYR A 127 -15.80 13.91 -12.53
CA TYR A 127 -17.00 13.06 -12.52
C TYR A 127 -18.28 13.72 -13.03
N GLN A 128 -18.35 15.05 -13.18
CA GLN A 128 -19.50 15.68 -13.84
C GLN A 128 -19.30 15.64 -15.36
N LEU A 129 -20.25 15.02 -16.05
CA LEU A 129 -20.43 15.08 -17.51
C LEU A 129 -21.40 16.21 -17.87
#